data_AF-A0A0Q8CQH7-F1
#
_entry.id   AF-A0A0Q8CQH7-F1
#
_cell.length_a   1.000
_cell.length_b   1.000
_cell.length_c   1.000
_cell.angle_alpha   90.00
_cell.angle_beta   90.00
_cell.angle_gamma   90.00
#
_symmetry.space_group_name_H-M   'P 1'
#
loop_
_entity.id
_entity.type
_entity.pdbx_description
1 polymer ?
#
loop_
_entity_poly.entity_id
_entity_poly.type
_entity_poly.pdbx_seq_one_letter_code
_entity_poly.pdbx_strand_id
1 'polypeptide(L)'
;MESTARFAARSLHQARAWALLLVLSLCALPASATGTLFRFSAGTTPADFFSFELVGREDPGFPQTSWTGSGQYEANPKAYVVRMDRAGKRLTVRHTNPGDSRQPPSFVLEVQGDAGTLTLGRKTLTGRADWDVL
;
A
#
# COMPACT_ATOMS: atom_id res chain seq x y z
N MET A 1 36.87 41.62 39.36
CA MET A 1 35.38 41.65 39.27
C MET A 1 34.94 41.19 37.88
N GLU A 2 35.35 39.98 37.44
CA GLU A 2 35.22 39.52 36.03
C GLU A 2 34.64 38.10 35.89
N SER A 3 34.10 37.53 36.97
CA SER A 3 33.72 36.10 37.01
C SER A 3 32.28 35.81 36.57
N THR A 4 31.37 36.78 36.69
CA THR A 4 29.93 36.59 36.47
C THR A 4 29.48 36.64 35.00
N ALA A 5 30.19 37.38 34.15
CA ALA A 5 29.80 37.54 32.74
C ALA A 5 30.01 36.27 31.89
N ARG A 6 31.05 35.48 32.19
CA ARG A 6 31.39 34.26 31.43
C ARG A 6 30.47 33.08 31.74
N PHE A 7 29.86 33.06 32.94
CA PHE A 7 28.93 32.00 33.35
C PHE A 7 27.55 32.17 32.67
N ALA A 8 27.08 33.42 32.56
CA ALA A 8 25.82 33.75 31.88
C ALA A 8 25.86 33.50 30.36
N ALA A 9 27.02 33.68 29.73
CA ALA A 9 27.16 33.46 28.28
C ALA A 9 27.05 31.96 27.89
N ARG A 10 27.60 31.05 28.71
CA ARG A 10 27.52 29.60 28.49
C ARG A 10 26.11 29.04 28.72
N SER A 11 25.37 29.56 29.70
CA SER A 11 24.00 29.12 29.98
C SER A 11 23.01 29.50 28.87
N LEU A 12 23.19 30.66 28.22
CA LEU A 12 22.39 31.05 27.06
C LEU A 12 22.62 30.16 25.82
N HIS A 13 23.85 29.66 25.64
CA HIS A 13 24.17 28.78 24.50
C HIS A 13 23.59 27.38 24.69
N GLN A 14 23.62 26.85 25.92
CA GLN A 14 22.93 25.60 26.25
C GLN A 14 21.41 25.76 26.10
N ALA A 15 20.79 26.79 26.67
CA ALA A 15 19.33 26.96 26.56
C ALA A 15 18.84 27.05 25.09
N ARG A 16 19.61 27.69 24.21
CA ARG A 16 19.30 27.79 22.77
C ARG A 16 19.42 26.46 22.02
N ALA A 17 20.43 25.65 22.35
CA ALA A 17 20.62 24.34 21.72
C ALA A 17 19.48 23.36 22.07
N TRP A 18 18.96 23.43 23.30
CA TRP A 18 17.86 22.58 23.76
C TRP A 18 16.51 23.02 23.19
N ALA A 19 16.28 24.33 23.05
CA ALA A 19 15.07 24.86 22.42
C ALA A 19 14.97 24.47 20.93
N LEU A 20 16.10 24.43 20.20
CA LEU A 20 16.12 24.01 18.79
C LEU A 20 15.78 22.51 18.63
N LEU A 21 16.26 21.64 19.51
CA LEU A 21 15.91 20.21 19.50
C LEU A 21 14.42 19.96 19.81
N LEU A 22 13.82 20.77 20.69
CA LEU A 22 12.39 20.70 21.02
C LEU A 22 11.49 21.18 19.88
N VAL A 23 11.91 22.18 19.11
CA VAL A 23 11.17 22.64 17.92
C VAL A 23 11.27 21.62 16.78
N LEU A 24 12.41 20.93 16.63
CA LEU A 24 12.58 19.89 15.61
C LEU A 24 11.73 18.63 15.87
N SER A 25 11.44 18.27 17.12
CA SER A 25 10.57 17.12 17.44
C SER A 25 9.08 17.39 17.24
N LEU A 26 8.64 18.65 17.25
CA LEU A 26 7.25 19.05 16.95
C LEU A 26 6.94 19.04 15.44
N CYS A 27 7.95 19.03 14.58
CA CYS A 27 7.82 18.90 13.13
C CYS A 27 8.00 17.47 12.61
N ALA A 28 7.89 16.46 13.48
CA ALA A 28 7.74 15.08 13.03
C ALA A 28 6.40 14.94 12.28
N LEU A 29 6.42 15.26 10.98
CA LEU A 29 5.35 14.91 10.06
C LEU A 29 5.06 13.43 10.28
N PRO A 30 3.78 13.00 10.34
CA PRO A 30 3.47 11.59 10.40
C PRO A 30 4.12 10.93 9.19
N ALA A 31 5.16 10.12 9.43
CA ALA A 31 5.74 9.26 8.41
C ALA A 31 4.59 8.39 7.91
N SER A 32 4.06 8.75 6.75
CA SER A 32 2.92 8.07 6.16
C SER A 32 3.43 6.82 5.48
N ALA A 33 3.68 5.78 6.25
CA ALA A 33 3.83 4.45 5.71
C ALA A 33 2.46 4.03 5.16
N THR A 34 2.32 4.06 3.83
CA THR A 34 1.19 3.41 3.15
C THR A 34 1.48 1.92 3.18
N GLY A 35 0.73 1.20 4.02
CA GLY A 35 0.86 -0.25 4.16
C GLY A 35 0.14 -1.00 3.04
N THR A 36 0.50 -2.26 2.85
CA THR A 36 -0.32 -3.16 2.03
C THR A 36 -1.40 -3.75 2.93
N LEU A 37 -2.66 -3.65 2.56
CA LEU A 37 -3.81 -4.17 3.32
C LEU A 37 -4.17 -5.61 2.94
N PHE A 38 -3.92 -5.97 1.68
CA PHE A 38 -4.25 -7.27 1.14
C PHE A 38 -3.34 -7.57 -0.04
N ARG A 39 -2.99 -8.84 -0.21
CA ARG A 39 -2.28 -9.32 -1.40
C ARG A 39 -2.86 -10.64 -1.87
N PHE A 40 -3.03 -10.78 -3.18
CA PHE A 40 -3.33 -12.02 -3.85
C PHE A 40 -2.28 -12.29 -4.92
N SER A 41 -1.79 -13.52 -4.99
CA SER A 41 -0.90 -13.96 -6.07
C SER A 41 -1.38 -15.28 -6.66
N ALA A 42 -1.34 -15.35 -8.00
CA ALA A 42 -1.67 -16.54 -8.76
C ALA A 42 -0.70 -16.76 -9.91
N GLY A 43 -0.65 -18.00 -10.40
CA GLY A 43 0.33 -18.43 -11.40
C GLY A 43 1.63 -18.94 -10.76
N THR A 44 2.15 -20.04 -11.30
CA THR A 44 3.36 -20.72 -10.79
C THR A 44 4.58 -20.51 -11.67
N THR A 45 4.41 -19.86 -12.82
CA THR A 45 5.48 -19.56 -13.77
C THR A 45 5.51 -18.05 -14.05
N PRO A 46 6.68 -17.49 -14.43
CA PRO A 46 6.77 -16.10 -14.85
C PRO A 46 5.84 -15.74 -16.02
N ALA A 47 5.46 -16.73 -16.84
CA ALA A 47 4.59 -16.56 -17.99
C ALA A 47 3.09 -16.38 -17.63
N ASP A 48 2.70 -16.79 -16.43
CA ASP A 48 1.30 -16.82 -15.97
C ASP A 48 1.08 -16.09 -14.65
N PHE A 49 2.08 -15.32 -14.19
CA PHE A 49 2.06 -14.65 -12.91
C PHE A 49 1.05 -13.50 -12.91
N PHE A 50 0.30 -13.40 -11.82
CA PHE A 50 -0.59 -12.30 -11.51
C PHE A 50 -0.49 -11.95 -10.03
N SER A 51 -0.39 -10.66 -9.72
CA SER A 51 -0.47 -10.11 -8.38
C SER A 51 -1.52 -9.01 -8.33
N PHE A 52 -2.31 -9.02 -7.26
CA PHE A 52 -3.23 -7.95 -6.92
C PHE A 52 -3.02 -7.54 -5.47
N GLU A 53 -2.86 -6.25 -5.23
CA GLU A 53 -2.65 -5.67 -3.92
C GLU A 53 -3.67 -4.56 -3.67
N LEU A 54 -4.07 -4.44 -2.42
CA LEU A 54 -4.76 -3.25 -1.92
C LEU A 54 -3.77 -2.53 -1.01
N VAL A 55 -3.36 -1.33 -1.37
CA VAL A 55 -2.42 -0.49 -0.60
C VAL A 55 -3.14 0.72 -0.03
N GLY A 56 -2.89 1.05 1.22
CA GLY A 56 -3.61 2.13 1.89
C GLY A 56 -3.51 2.07 3.39
N ARG A 57 -4.27 2.95 4.05
CA ARG A 57 -4.43 2.95 5.51
C ARG A 57 -5.75 2.34 5.97
N GLU A 58 -6.74 2.35 5.09
CA GLU A 58 -8.12 2.02 5.42
C GLU A 58 -8.72 1.15 4.33
N ASP A 59 -9.62 0.26 4.73
CA ASP A 59 -10.29 -0.64 3.80
C ASP A 59 -11.22 0.13 2.85
N PRO A 60 -11.29 -0.25 1.57
CA PRO A 60 -10.57 -1.38 0.96
C PRO A 60 -9.16 -1.03 0.44
N GLY A 61 -8.65 0.20 0.61
CA GLY A 61 -7.39 0.64 0.02
C GLY A 61 -7.46 0.92 -1.49
N PHE A 62 -6.30 1.16 -2.09
CA PHE A 62 -6.12 1.44 -3.51
C PHE A 62 -5.66 0.18 -4.25
N PRO A 63 -6.34 -0.23 -5.34
CA PRO A 63 -5.96 -1.41 -6.10
C PRO A 63 -4.67 -1.18 -6.87
N GLN A 64 -3.74 -2.13 -6.75
CA GLN A 64 -2.55 -2.25 -7.59
C GLN A 64 -2.53 -3.64 -8.22
N THR A 65 -2.29 -3.70 -9.53
CA THR A 65 -2.28 -4.95 -10.28
C THR A 65 -0.99 -5.08 -11.07
N SER A 66 -0.39 -6.26 -11.06
CA SER A 66 0.79 -6.61 -11.85
C SER A 66 0.61 -7.98 -12.49
N TRP A 67 1.02 -8.15 -13.75
CA TRP A 67 0.91 -9.43 -14.47
C TRP A 67 2.06 -9.65 -15.45
N THR A 68 2.15 -10.86 -16.02
CA THR A 68 3.19 -11.18 -17.00
C THR A 68 3.20 -10.19 -18.17
N GLY A 69 4.38 -9.60 -18.41
CA GLY A 69 4.61 -8.71 -19.54
C GLY A 69 4.12 -7.27 -19.33
N SER A 70 3.58 -6.93 -18.16
CA SER A 70 3.18 -5.56 -17.83
C SER A 70 4.23 -4.85 -16.98
N GLY A 71 4.47 -3.57 -17.28
CA GLY A 71 5.08 -2.66 -16.31
C GLY A 71 4.10 -2.30 -15.18
N GLN A 72 4.55 -1.49 -14.21
CA GLN A 72 3.64 -0.93 -13.22
C GLN A 72 2.69 0.07 -13.89
N TYR A 73 1.39 -0.12 -13.69
CA TYR A 73 0.35 0.78 -14.19
C TYR A 73 -0.30 1.53 -13.04
N GLU A 74 -0.50 2.82 -13.22
CA GLU A 74 -1.26 3.65 -12.27
C GLU A 74 -2.75 3.31 -12.42
N ALA A 75 -3.26 2.50 -11.49
CA ALA A 75 -4.64 2.02 -11.53
C ALA A 75 -5.63 3.18 -11.61
N ASN A 76 -6.51 3.16 -12.61
CA ASN A 76 -7.70 4.01 -12.61
C ASN A 76 -8.70 3.46 -11.57
N PRO A 77 -8.91 4.09 -10.40
CA PRO A 77 -9.72 3.52 -9.34
C PRO A 77 -11.18 3.31 -9.77
N LYS A 78 -11.67 4.10 -10.73
CA LYS A 78 -13.03 3.99 -11.26
C LYS A 78 -13.26 2.71 -12.07
N ALA A 79 -12.19 2.05 -12.52
CA ALA A 79 -12.26 0.79 -13.24
C ALA A 79 -12.44 -0.42 -12.30
N TYR A 80 -12.37 -0.22 -10.99
CA TYR A 80 -12.45 -1.27 -9.98
C TYR A 80 -13.73 -1.17 -9.14
N VAL A 81 -14.36 -2.31 -8.92
CA VAL A 81 -15.38 -2.49 -7.88
C VAL A 81 -14.81 -3.48 -6.87
N VAL A 82 -14.51 -3.00 -5.66
CA VAL A 82 -13.93 -3.80 -4.57
C VAL A 82 -14.96 -3.97 -3.47
N ARG A 83 -15.18 -5.22 -3.04
CA ARG A 83 -15.95 -5.56 -1.84
C ARG A 83 -15.08 -6.40 -0.93
N MET A 84 -14.77 -5.87 0.25
CA MET A 84 -13.88 -6.49 1.22
C MET A 84 -14.64 -6.69 2.53
N ASP A 85 -14.62 -7.92 3.03
CA ASP A 85 -15.07 -8.31 4.37
C ASP A 85 -13.88 -8.99 5.05
N ARG A 86 -13.08 -8.20 5.76
CA ARG A 86 -11.85 -8.68 6.40
C ARG A 86 -12.16 -9.65 7.55
N ALA A 87 -13.22 -9.39 8.32
CA ALA A 87 -13.63 -10.27 9.42
C ALA A 87 -14.03 -11.66 8.92
N GLY A 88 -14.73 -11.72 7.78
CA GLY A 88 -15.08 -12.97 7.09
C GLY A 88 -14.00 -13.52 6.16
N LYS A 89 -12.84 -12.87 6.04
CA LYS A 89 -11.80 -13.15 5.03
C LYS A 89 -12.38 -13.36 3.62
N ARG A 90 -13.21 -12.42 3.15
CA ARG A 90 -13.83 -12.43 1.81
C ARG A 90 -13.47 -11.19 1.03
N LEU A 91 -13.03 -11.38 -0.21
CA LEU A 91 -12.76 -10.28 -1.14
C LEU A 91 -13.34 -10.60 -2.51
N THR A 92 -14.06 -9.65 -3.09
CA THR A 92 -14.44 -9.67 -4.49
C THR A 92 -13.95 -8.41 -5.16
N VAL A 93 -13.18 -8.56 -6.24
CA VAL A 93 -12.73 -7.45 -7.08
C VAL A 93 -13.18 -7.69 -8.51
N ARG A 94 -13.81 -6.68 -9.10
CA ARG A 94 -14.08 -6.66 -10.53
C ARG A 94 -13.35 -5.49 -11.15
N HIS A 95 -12.45 -5.78 -12.09
CA HIS A 95 -11.81 -4.78 -12.93
C HIS A 95 -12.47 -4.78 -14.31
N THR A 96 -12.83 -3.60 -14.80
CA THR A 96 -13.35 -3.41 -16.16
C THR A 96 -12.37 -2.56 -16.97
N ASN A 97 -11.70 -3.18 -17.92
CA ASN A 97 -10.85 -2.46 -18.86
C ASN A 97 -11.71 -1.84 -19.98
N PRO A 98 -11.66 -0.51 -20.20
CA PRO A 98 -12.43 0.18 -21.24
C PRO A 98 -11.86 0.00 -22.67
N GLY A 99 -10.89 -0.90 -22.89
CA GLY A 99 -10.18 -1.08 -24.16
C GLY A 99 -8.80 -0.41 -24.20
N ASP A 100 -8.24 -0.06 -23.05
CA ASP A 100 -6.90 0.50 -22.91
C ASP A 100 -5.87 -0.65 -22.80
N SER A 101 -4.97 -0.73 -23.78
CA SER A 101 -3.91 -1.75 -23.82
C SER A 101 -2.87 -1.61 -22.70
N ARG A 102 -2.86 -0.48 -21.99
CA ARG A 102 -1.99 -0.24 -20.83
C ARG A 102 -2.59 -0.78 -19.54
N GLN A 103 -3.88 -1.09 -19.53
CA GLN A 103 -4.60 -1.65 -18.37
C GLN A 103 -4.62 -3.19 -18.43
N PRO A 104 -4.71 -3.86 -17.27
CA PRO A 104 -4.90 -5.30 -17.26
C PRO A 104 -6.18 -5.65 -18.02
N PRO A 105 -6.28 -6.84 -18.65
CA PRO A 105 -7.54 -7.30 -19.18
C PRO A 105 -8.62 -7.32 -18.10
N SER A 106 -9.89 -7.14 -18.47
CA SER A 106 -11.00 -7.26 -17.52
C SER A 106 -10.93 -8.59 -16.77
N PHE A 107 -11.04 -8.52 -15.44
CA PHE A 107 -10.92 -9.69 -14.59
C PHE A 107 -11.89 -9.64 -13.41
N VAL A 108 -12.13 -10.81 -12.85
CA VAL A 108 -12.84 -10.99 -11.58
C VAL A 108 -11.95 -11.79 -10.64
N LEU A 109 -11.73 -11.26 -9.44
CA LEU A 109 -11.04 -11.95 -8.35
C LEU A 109 -12.05 -12.24 -7.24
N GLU A 110 -12.13 -13.50 -6.84
CA GLU A 110 -12.97 -13.97 -5.74
C GLU A 110 -12.10 -14.73 -4.75
N VAL A 111 -12.10 -14.29 -3.49
CA VAL A 111 -11.25 -14.83 -2.44
C VAL A 111 -12.12 -15.18 -1.25
N GLN A 112 -11.85 -16.36 -0.68
CA GLN A 112 -12.43 -16.80 0.57
C GLN A 112 -11.39 -17.52 1.42
N GLY A 113 -11.19 -17.04 2.65
CA GLY A 113 -10.07 -17.47 3.47
C GLY A 113 -8.74 -17.04 2.83
N ASP A 114 -7.75 -17.91 2.84
CA ASP A 114 -6.38 -17.61 2.37
C ASP A 114 -6.14 -18.05 0.91
N ALA A 115 -7.21 -18.29 0.15
CA ALA A 115 -7.16 -18.72 -1.25
C ALA A 115 -8.26 -18.05 -2.08
N GLY A 116 -8.09 -18.06 -3.40
CA GLY A 116 -9.07 -17.49 -4.32
C GLY A 116 -8.83 -17.83 -5.77
N THR A 117 -9.75 -17.36 -6.61
CA THR A 117 -9.72 -17.54 -8.06
C THR A 117 -9.71 -16.19 -8.76
N LEU A 118 -8.81 -16.06 -9.73
CA LEU A 118 -8.79 -14.95 -10.69
C LEU A 118 -9.27 -15.46 -12.04
N THR A 119 -10.35 -14.88 -12.54
CA THR A 119 -10.89 -15.15 -13.87
C THR A 119 -10.53 -14.00 -14.80
N LEU A 120 -9.71 -14.28 -15.81
CA LEU A 120 -9.27 -13.33 -16.84
C LEU A 120 -9.65 -13.88 -18.22
N GLY A 121 -10.64 -13.26 -18.86
CA GLY A 121 -11.22 -13.77 -20.09
C GLY A 121 -11.77 -15.20 -19.91
N ARG A 122 -11.15 -16.19 -20.57
CA ARG A 122 -11.50 -17.62 -20.44
C ARG A 122 -10.59 -18.40 -19.49
N LYS A 123 -9.57 -17.75 -18.93
CA LYS A 123 -8.58 -18.38 -18.06
C LYS A 123 -8.98 -18.16 -16.60
N THR A 124 -8.91 -19.21 -15.80
CA THR A 124 -9.06 -19.13 -14.34
C THR A 124 -7.75 -19.57 -13.69
N LEU A 125 -7.22 -18.73 -12.81
CA LEU A 125 -6.03 -19.00 -12.02
C LEU A 125 -6.44 -19.15 -10.56
N THR A 126 -5.99 -20.22 -9.90
CA THR A 126 -6.09 -20.34 -8.45
C THR A 126 -4.85 -19.73 -7.82
N GLY A 127 -5.06 -18.98 -6.73
CA GLY A 127 -3.99 -18.26 -6.05
C GLY A 127 -4.16 -18.27 -4.53
N ARG A 128 -3.19 -17.65 -3.86
CA ARG A 128 -3.17 -17.48 -2.41
C ARG A 128 -3.44 -16.02 -2.06
N ALA A 129 -4.14 -15.84 -0.95
CA ALA A 129 -4.47 -14.55 -0.38
C ALA A 129 -3.75 -14.36 0.96
N ASP A 130 -3.30 -13.15 1.18
CA ASP A 130 -2.58 -12.69 2.37
C ASP A 130 -3.29 -11.45 2.90
N TRP A 131 -3.77 -11.54 4.14
CA TRP A 131 -4.61 -10.55 4.79
C TRP A 131 -3.87 -9.72 5.84
N ASP A 132 -2.69 -10.21 6.27
CA ASP A 132 -1.90 -9.67 7.38
C ASP A 132 -0.67 -8.91 6.85
N VAL A 133 -0.83 -8.28 5.70
CA VAL A 133 0.21 -7.43 5.12
C VAL A 133 0.21 -6.09 5.89
N LEU A 134 1.40 -5.51 6.13
CA LEU A 134 1.63 -4.33 6.97
C LEU A 134 1.90 -3.07 6.15
#